data_AF-A0A261Q773-F1
#
_entry.id   AF-A0A261Q773-F1
#
_cell.length_a   1.000
_cell.length_b   1.000
_cell.length_c   1.000
_cell.angle_alpha   90.00
_cell.angle_beta   90.00
_cell.angle_gamma   90.00
#
_symmetry.space_group_name_H-M   'P 1'
#
loop_
_entity.id
_entity.type
_entity.pdbx_description
1 polymer ?
#
loop_
_entity_poly.entity_id
_entity_poly.type
_entity_poly.pdbx_seq_one_letter_code
_entity_poly.pdbx_strand_id
1 'polypeptide(L)'
;MNGSGGQFLFYTQHLYEDLSGLSFKNFPDGLFGVRWKTKPRGGAFKLRQLTLEFITSLNRSGTGAKGHDDYFYNGQYLDGWVHRRFVIGTPLFIQGRDLPGAVRQRNTWFNRERPVSNNAVQSLHLGVYGICFHRVTALLRTTISRYHALNTGDTYPQVSLGLELHQIPLPGKLEASVKVGYDTGEIFQSNWGVMLSCRKLGFLRW
;
A
#
# COMPACT_ATOMS: atom_id res chain seq x y z
N MET A 1 -14.45 -29.09 -10.02
CA MET A 1 -15.09 -28.48 -11.21
C MET A 1 -14.04 -27.67 -11.98
N ASN A 2 -13.59 -28.17 -13.14
CA ASN A 2 -12.59 -27.51 -13.99
C ASN A 2 -13.28 -26.43 -14.84
N GLY A 3 -13.51 -25.26 -14.24
CA GLY A 3 -14.05 -24.10 -14.95
C GLY A 3 -12.98 -23.44 -15.84
N SER A 4 -13.31 -23.22 -17.10
CA SER A 4 -12.61 -22.34 -18.05
C SER A 4 -12.58 -20.85 -17.61
N GLY A 5 -13.23 -20.52 -16.49
CA GLY A 5 -13.26 -19.20 -15.88
C GLY A 5 -11.99 -18.84 -15.09
N GLY A 6 -11.82 -17.54 -14.84
CA GLY A 6 -10.79 -17.04 -13.93
C GLY A 6 -11.03 -17.47 -12.48
N GLN A 7 -10.03 -17.31 -11.62
CA GLN A 7 -10.08 -17.63 -10.19
C GLN A 7 -10.25 -16.34 -9.37
N PHE A 8 -11.26 -16.31 -8.50
CA PHE A 8 -11.41 -15.27 -7.49
C PHE A 8 -10.76 -15.70 -6.17
N LEU A 9 -10.19 -14.74 -5.46
CA LEU A 9 -9.78 -14.84 -4.06
C LEU A 9 -10.33 -13.61 -3.33
N PHE A 10 -11.06 -13.86 -2.25
CA PHE A 10 -11.50 -12.85 -1.30
C PHE A 10 -10.65 -13.03 -0.04
N TYR A 11 -10.17 -11.93 0.54
CA TYR A 11 -9.33 -11.96 1.73
C TYR A 11 -9.56 -10.72 2.58
N THR A 12 -9.25 -10.85 3.86
CA THR A 12 -9.26 -9.73 4.79
C THR A 12 -8.11 -9.86 5.78
N GLN A 13 -7.64 -8.73 6.29
CA GLN A 13 -6.68 -8.64 7.37
C GLN A 13 -7.22 -7.66 8.41
N HIS A 14 -7.35 -8.11 9.65
CA HIS A 14 -7.76 -7.27 10.76
C HIS A 14 -6.54 -6.66 11.46
N LEU A 15 -6.60 -5.37 11.78
CA LEU A 15 -5.56 -4.66 12.50
C LEU A 15 -5.92 -4.58 13.99
N TYR A 16 -5.00 -4.82 14.92
CA TYR A 16 -5.22 -4.66 16.35
C TYR A 16 -3.91 -4.36 17.08
N GLU A 17 -3.97 -3.58 18.16
CA GLU A 17 -2.82 -3.28 19.04
C GLU A 17 -3.05 -3.74 20.49
N ASP A 18 -4.31 -3.90 20.89
CA ASP A 18 -4.68 -4.22 22.26
C ASP A 18 -5.87 -5.21 22.34
N LEU A 19 -6.38 -5.43 23.55
CA LEU A 19 -7.51 -6.32 23.79
C LEU A 19 -8.82 -5.84 23.13
N SER A 20 -8.96 -4.53 22.89
CA SER A 20 -10.16 -3.97 22.26
C SER A 20 -10.25 -4.41 20.81
N GLY A 21 -9.12 -4.40 20.08
CA GLY A 21 -9.00 -4.93 18.74
C GLY A 21 -9.15 -6.46 18.67
N LEU A 22 -8.60 -7.20 19.64
CA LEU A 22 -8.86 -8.65 19.74
C LEU A 22 -10.34 -8.99 19.95
N SER A 23 -11.09 -8.09 20.57
CA SER A 23 -12.54 -8.19 20.76
C SER A 23 -13.35 -7.59 19.60
N PHE A 24 -12.68 -7.25 18.48
CA PHE A 24 -13.27 -6.67 17.28
C PHE A 24 -14.02 -5.34 17.49
N LYS A 25 -13.71 -4.59 18.55
CA LYS A 25 -14.37 -3.30 18.81
C LYS A 25 -14.03 -2.23 17.78
N ASN A 26 -12.86 -2.34 17.16
CA ASN A 26 -12.41 -1.50 16.07
C ASN A 26 -12.91 -1.96 14.69
N PHE A 27 -13.71 -3.02 14.57
CA PHE A 27 -14.29 -3.39 13.27
C PHE A 27 -15.07 -2.19 12.68
N PRO A 28 -14.88 -1.80 11.40
CA PRO A 28 -14.29 -2.58 10.32
C PRO A 28 -12.80 -2.30 10.04
N ASP A 29 -12.03 -1.81 11.01
CA ASP A 29 -10.62 -1.50 10.76
C ASP A 29 -9.83 -2.73 10.30
N GLY A 30 -9.08 -2.56 9.21
CA GLY A 30 -8.45 -3.64 8.48
C GLY A 30 -8.49 -3.44 6.97
N LEU A 31 -7.98 -4.45 6.26
CA LEU A 31 -7.93 -4.53 4.80
C LEU A 31 -8.96 -5.56 4.31
N PHE A 32 -9.63 -5.24 3.22
CA PHE A 32 -10.56 -6.10 2.50
C PHE A 32 -10.14 -6.14 1.03
N GLY A 33 -9.87 -7.34 0.52
CA GLY A 33 -9.29 -7.54 -0.80
C GLY A 33 -10.07 -8.52 -1.65
N VAL A 34 -10.15 -8.21 -2.94
CA VAL A 34 -10.63 -9.11 -3.98
C VAL A 34 -9.57 -9.19 -5.07
N ARG A 35 -9.20 -10.40 -5.43
CA ARG A 35 -8.28 -10.68 -6.53
C ARG A 35 -8.92 -11.60 -7.54
N TRP A 36 -8.90 -11.21 -8.80
CA TRP A 36 -9.32 -12.04 -9.92
C TRP A 36 -8.12 -12.39 -10.80
N LYS A 37 -7.80 -13.67 -10.93
CA LYS A 37 -6.81 -14.20 -11.88
C LYS A 37 -7.51 -14.72 -13.12
N THR A 38 -7.09 -14.26 -14.28
CA THR A 38 -7.71 -14.59 -15.58
C THR A 38 -6.87 -15.61 -16.34
N LYS A 39 -7.48 -16.26 -17.33
CA LYS A 39 -6.81 -17.17 -18.28
C LYS A 39 -7.00 -16.66 -19.71
N PRO A 40 -6.40 -15.49 -20.06
CA PRO A 40 -6.60 -14.87 -21.36
C PRO A 40 -6.09 -15.78 -22.50
N ARG A 41 -6.81 -15.79 -23.62
CA ARG A 41 -6.44 -16.52 -24.84
C ARG A 41 -6.20 -15.53 -25.98
N GLY A 42 -5.08 -15.67 -26.69
CA GLY A 42 -4.72 -14.79 -27.81
C GLY A 42 -4.50 -13.33 -27.39
N GLY A 43 -4.36 -12.44 -28.38
CA GLY A 43 -4.30 -10.99 -28.19
C GLY A 43 -2.92 -10.41 -27.86
N ALA A 44 -2.72 -9.15 -28.25
CA ALA A 44 -1.51 -8.38 -27.94
C ALA A 44 -1.40 -8.02 -26.46
N PHE A 45 -2.53 -7.84 -25.76
CA PHE A 45 -2.59 -7.65 -24.32
C PHE A 45 -3.33 -8.81 -23.66
N LYS A 46 -2.69 -9.40 -22.64
CA LYS A 46 -3.22 -10.51 -21.85
C LYS A 46 -3.32 -10.06 -20.40
N LEU A 47 -4.48 -9.54 -20.00
CA LEU A 47 -4.79 -9.30 -18.59
C LEU A 47 -4.63 -10.63 -17.84
N ARG A 48 -3.82 -10.67 -16.78
CA ARG A 48 -3.53 -11.88 -15.98
C ARG A 48 -4.14 -11.79 -14.58
N GLN A 49 -4.19 -10.60 -14.00
CA GLN A 49 -4.77 -10.40 -12.69
C GLN A 49 -5.29 -8.97 -12.53
N LEU A 50 -6.42 -8.85 -11.83
CA LEU A 50 -6.92 -7.63 -11.25
C LEU A 50 -7.03 -7.80 -9.73
N THR A 51 -6.58 -6.82 -8.97
CA THR A 51 -6.67 -6.76 -7.51
C THR A 51 -7.33 -5.45 -7.13
N LEU A 52 -8.33 -5.52 -6.25
CA LEU A 52 -8.95 -4.36 -5.62
C LEU A 52 -8.85 -4.55 -4.11
N GLU A 53 -8.28 -3.58 -3.41
CA GLU A 53 -8.15 -3.58 -1.95
C GLU A 53 -8.70 -2.29 -1.37
N PHE A 54 -9.47 -2.41 -0.29
CA PHE A 54 -9.92 -1.30 0.52
C PHE A 54 -9.37 -1.48 1.93
N ILE A 55 -8.82 -0.41 2.51
CA ILE A 55 -8.35 -0.40 3.89
C ILE A 55 -8.95 0.79 4.62
N THR A 56 -9.35 0.57 5.87
CA THR A 56 -9.83 1.60 6.79
C THR A 56 -9.21 1.39 8.16
N SER A 57 -8.94 2.48 8.85
CA SER A 57 -8.41 2.53 10.23
C SER A 57 -9.08 3.65 11.02
N LEU A 58 -10.34 3.97 10.70
CA LEU A 58 -11.03 5.11 11.26
C LEU A 58 -11.69 4.81 12.60
N ASN A 59 -12.18 3.58 12.80
CA ASN A 59 -13.01 3.24 13.95
C ASN A 59 -12.22 3.31 15.25
N ARG A 60 -11.05 2.66 15.31
CA ARG A 60 -10.10 2.71 16.44
C ARG A 60 -10.74 2.48 17.80
N SER A 61 -11.70 1.56 17.85
CA SER A 61 -12.49 1.20 19.02
C SER A 61 -13.29 2.36 19.65
N GLY A 62 -13.57 3.42 18.87
CA GLY A 62 -14.39 4.57 19.27
C GLY A 62 -13.71 5.48 20.30
N THR A 63 -14.53 6.23 21.06
CA THR A 63 -14.06 7.26 22.03
C THR A 63 -14.17 6.81 23.50
N GLY A 64 -14.32 5.51 23.75
CA GLY A 64 -14.44 4.97 25.11
C GLY A 64 -13.10 4.84 25.83
N ALA A 65 -13.11 4.37 27.09
CA ALA A 65 -11.91 4.16 27.91
C ALA A 65 -10.89 3.15 27.32
N LYS A 66 -11.30 2.36 26.32
CA LYS A 66 -10.47 1.43 25.53
C LYS A 66 -10.58 1.74 24.02
N GLY A 67 -10.77 3.01 23.69
CA GLY A 67 -10.84 3.50 22.32
C GLY A 67 -9.66 4.41 22.01
N HIS A 68 -9.73 5.11 20.88
CA HIS A 68 -8.62 5.89 20.32
C HIS A 68 -7.36 5.05 20.11
N ASP A 69 -7.53 3.85 19.54
CA ASP A 69 -6.42 2.97 19.23
C ASP A 69 -5.36 3.70 18.40
N ASP A 70 -4.16 3.76 18.98
CA ASP A 70 -2.99 4.36 18.37
C ASP A 70 -2.21 3.25 17.64
N TYR A 71 -2.71 2.86 16.47
CA TYR A 71 -2.06 1.86 15.61
C TYR A 71 -0.56 2.15 15.39
N PHE A 72 0.27 1.10 15.45
CA PHE A 72 1.73 1.13 15.27
C PHE A 72 2.51 2.02 16.26
N TYR A 73 1.87 2.45 17.36
CA TYR A 73 2.48 3.23 18.43
C TYR A 73 2.52 2.43 19.74
N ASN A 74 3.65 2.50 20.45
CA ASN A 74 3.84 1.80 21.72
C ASN A 74 4.52 2.70 22.75
N GLY A 75 4.10 2.58 24.02
CA GLY A 75 4.63 3.40 25.12
C GLY A 75 6.01 2.97 25.64
N GLN A 76 6.39 1.71 25.45
CA GLN A 76 7.69 1.15 25.88
C GLN A 76 8.69 1.17 24.72
N TYR A 77 8.26 0.72 23.54
CA TYR A 77 9.06 0.78 22.31
C TYR A 77 8.92 2.15 21.68
N LEU A 78 9.76 3.04 22.16
CA LEU A 78 9.75 4.46 21.83
C LEU A 78 9.97 4.77 20.33
N ASP A 79 10.57 3.87 19.57
CA ASP A 79 10.72 3.98 18.11
C ASP A 79 9.51 3.46 17.34
N GLY A 80 8.53 2.87 18.03
CA GLY A 80 7.33 2.27 17.45
C GLY A 80 7.67 1.13 16.50
N TRP A 81 6.75 0.85 15.57
CA TRP A 81 6.95 -0.15 14.52
C TRP A 81 7.81 0.41 13.37
N VAL A 82 9.03 0.84 13.68
CA VAL A 82 9.95 1.44 12.71
C VAL A 82 11.31 0.76 12.81
N HIS A 83 11.86 0.35 11.67
CA HIS A 83 13.24 -0.13 11.57
C HIS A 83 14.01 0.68 10.52
N ARG A 84 15.15 1.28 10.92
CA ARG A 84 16.01 2.07 10.02
C ARG A 84 15.25 3.08 9.17
N ARG A 85 14.28 3.78 9.78
CA ARG A 85 13.39 4.77 9.13
C ARG A 85 12.28 4.21 8.25
N PHE A 86 12.11 2.91 8.18
CA PHE A 86 11.00 2.29 7.46
C PHE A 86 9.95 1.78 8.45
N VAL A 87 8.70 2.15 8.22
CA VAL A 87 7.58 1.59 8.97
C VAL A 87 7.45 0.11 8.64
N ILE A 88 7.34 -0.71 9.68
CA ILE A 88 7.03 -2.13 9.57
C ILE A 88 5.51 -2.24 9.52
N GLY A 89 4.94 -2.79 8.45
CA GLY A 89 3.51 -2.99 8.31
C GLY A 89 2.96 -2.44 7.01
N THR A 90 1.85 -1.70 7.08
CA THR A 90 1.20 -1.12 5.91
C THR A 90 2.02 0.05 5.35
N PRO A 91 2.24 0.13 4.02
CA PRO A 91 2.97 1.24 3.39
C PRO A 91 2.18 2.57 3.43
N LEU A 92 0.89 2.53 3.81
CA LEU A 92 0.09 3.73 4.00
C LEU A 92 0.44 4.47 5.29
N PHE A 93 1.07 3.78 6.25
CA PHE A 93 1.50 4.40 7.49
C PHE A 93 2.88 4.99 7.27
N ILE A 94 2.99 6.27 7.57
CA ILE A 94 4.13 7.10 7.18
C ILE A 94 4.95 7.38 8.42
N GLN A 95 6.27 7.41 8.26
CA GLN A 95 7.14 7.78 9.36
C GLN A 95 6.85 9.23 9.80
N GLY A 96 6.74 9.45 11.11
CA GLY A 96 6.32 10.73 11.69
C GLY A 96 7.17 11.93 11.26
N ARG A 97 8.46 11.71 10.96
CA ARG A 97 9.35 12.76 10.45
C ARG A 97 9.00 13.24 9.03
N ASP A 98 8.37 12.37 8.24
CA ASP A 98 7.99 12.63 6.85
C ASP A 98 6.51 13.09 6.76
N LEU A 99 5.76 13.00 7.86
CA LEU A 99 4.40 13.51 7.93
C LEU A 99 4.39 15.04 7.99
N PRO A 100 3.53 15.70 7.20
CA PRO A 100 3.32 17.14 7.34
C PRO A 100 2.69 17.45 8.71
N GLY A 101 2.93 18.66 9.21
CA GLY A 101 2.47 19.09 10.53
C GLY A 101 0.97 18.89 10.77
N ALA A 102 0.16 18.94 9.72
CA ALA A 102 -1.30 18.81 9.77
C ALA A 102 -1.82 17.47 10.32
N VAL A 103 -1.13 16.36 10.04
CA VAL A 103 -1.53 15.00 10.51
C VAL A 103 -0.53 14.41 11.50
N ARG A 104 0.54 15.15 11.81
CA ARG A 104 1.61 14.71 12.70
C ARG A 104 1.21 14.88 14.15
N GLN A 105 1.51 13.88 14.98
CA GLN A 105 1.24 13.92 16.41
C GLN A 105 2.51 13.89 17.25
N ARG A 106 2.44 14.49 18.44
CA ARG A 106 3.49 14.45 19.46
C ARG A 106 3.07 13.58 20.64
N ASN A 107 4.05 12.84 21.14
CA ASN A 107 3.99 12.27 22.48
C ASN A 107 4.23 13.40 23.49
N THR A 108 3.22 13.68 24.31
CA THR A 108 3.22 14.76 25.31
C THR A 108 4.15 14.46 26.49
N TRP A 109 4.28 13.20 26.89
CA TRP A 109 5.12 12.78 28.03
C TRP A 109 6.62 12.98 27.79
N PHE A 110 7.07 12.71 26.57
CA PHE A 110 8.49 12.83 26.20
C PHE A 110 8.78 14.03 25.28
N ASN A 111 7.78 14.89 25.05
CA ASN A 111 7.84 16.05 24.15
C ASN A 111 8.54 15.76 22.80
N ARG A 112 8.13 14.67 22.14
CA ARG A 112 8.75 14.19 20.90
C ARG A 112 7.72 13.73 19.89
N GLU A 113 8.07 13.75 18.62
CA GLU A 113 7.19 13.27 17.55
C GLU A 113 6.93 11.77 17.68
N ARG A 114 5.70 11.35 17.42
CA ARG A 114 5.37 9.93 17.37
C ARG A 114 5.99 9.31 16.11
N PRO A 115 6.67 8.16 16.19
CA PRO A 115 7.32 7.53 15.03
C PRO A 115 6.37 7.18 13.89
N VAL A 116 5.11 6.88 14.21
CA VAL A 116 3.98 6.71 13.30
C VAL A 116 2.78 7.40 13.94
N SER A 117 2.07 8.24 13.19
CA SER A 117 0.93 8.99 13.74
C SER A 117 -0.24 9.23 12.78
N ASN A 118 -0.15 8.79 11.53
CA ASN A 118 -1.26 8.87 10.59
C ASN A 118 -2.19 7.65 10.71
N ASN A 119 -2.69 7.45 11.93
CA ASN A 119 -3.41 6.23 12.32
C ASN A 119 -4.88 6.21 11.87
N ALA A 120 -5.33 7.23 11.16
CA ALA A 120 -6.66 7.32 10.57
C ALA A 120 -6.52 7.54 9.06
N VAL A 121 -6.54 6.43 8.32
CA VAL A 121 -6.50 6.41 6.86
C VAL A 121 -7.63 5.54 6.31
N GLN A 122 -8.20 5.99 5.20
CA GLN A 122 -8.95 5.15 4.28
C GLN A 122 -8.24 5.14 2.94
N SER A 123 -8.17 3.98 2.30
CA SER A 123 -7.54 3.89 0.98
C SER A 123 -8.17 2.82 0.12
N LEU A 124 -8.25 3.11 -1.17
CA LEU A 124 -8.58 2.18 -2.24
C LEU A 124 -7.34 1.93 -3.08
N HIS A 125 -7.04 0.67 -3.36
CA HIS A 125 -5.92 0.26 -4.19
C HIS A 125 -6.40 -0.61 -5.35
N LEU A 126 -5.94 -0.29 -6.55
CA LEU A 126 -6.15 -1.06 -7.78
C LEU A 126 -4.79 -1.56 -8.28
N GLY A 127 -4.67 -2.87 -8.44
CA GLY A 127 -3.54 -3.52 -9.09
C GLY A 127 -3.99 -4.23 -10.37
N VAL A 128 -3.35 -3.93 -11.50
CA VAL A 128 -3.58 -4.59 -12.78
C VAL A 128 -2.27 -5.19 -13.27
N TYR A 129 -2.26 -6.50 -13.48
CA TYR A 129 -1.11 -7.24 -13.98
C TYR A 129 -1.47 -7.94 -15.28
N GLY A 130 -0.60 -7.79 -16.28
CA GLY A 130 -0.80 -8.38 -17.60
C GLY A 130 0.50 -8.59 -18.37
N ILE A 131 0.36 -9.18 -19.55
CA ILE A 131 1.46 -9.38 -20.49
C ILE A 131 1.10 -8.69 -21.82
N CYS A 132 1.94 -7.75 -22.23
CA CYS A 132 1.89 -7.05 -23.51
C CYS A 132 2.83 -7.72 -24.52
N PHE A 133 2.43 -7.74 -25.79
CA PHE A 133 3.23 -8.22 -26.92
C PHE A 133 3.87 -9.59 -26.66
N HIS A 134 3.10 -10.49 -26.02
CA HIS A 134 3.49 -11.87 -25.68
C HIS A 134 4.66 -12.05 -24.69
N ARG A 135 5.39 -11.00 -24.33
CA ARG A 135 6.62 -11.10 -23.51
C ARG A 135 6.74 -10.03 -22.44
N VAL A 136 6.31 -8.80 -22.69
CA VAL A 136 6.53 -7.68 -21.78
C VAL A 136 5.52 -7.78 -20.64
N THR A 137 6.01 -7.97 -19.43
CA THR A 137 5.14 -7.94 -18.25
C THR A 137 4.80 -6.49 -17.92
N ALA A 138 3.51 -6.17 -17.79
CA ALA A 138 3.01 -4.85 -17.44
C ALA A 138 2.28 -4.89 -16.10
N LEU A 139 2.54 -3.92 -15.25
CA LEU A 139 1.99 -3.81 -13.91
C LEU A 139 1.61 -2.36 -13.63
N LEU A 140 0.30 -2.12 -13.51
CA LEU A 140 -0.26 -0.84 -13.14
C LEU A 140 -0.73 -0.93 -11.68
N ARG A 141 -0.38 0.07 -10.89
CA ARG A 141 -0.81 0.23 -9.50
C ARG A 141 -1.32 1.63 -9.29
N THR A 142 -2.50 1.75 -8.71
CA THR A 142 -3.08 3.04 -8.34
C THR A 142 -3.60 2.93 -6.91
N THR A 143 -3.24 3.89 -6.07
CA THR A 143 -3.71 3.99 -4.70
C THR A 143 -4.30 5.38 -4.50
N ILE A 144 -5.54 5.43 -4.03
CA ILE A 144 -6.22 6.67 -3.65
C ILE A 144 -6.44 6.58 -2.15
N SER A 145 -5.82 7.48 -1.41
CA SER A 145 -5.86 7.52 0.05
C SER A 145 -6.47 8.82 0.52
N ARG A 146 -7.13 8.76 1.68
CA ARG A 146 -7.59 9.91 2.44
C ARG A 146 -7.08 9.73 3.86
N TYR A 147 -6.27 10.66 4.32
CA TYR A 147 -5.79 10.66 5.69
C TYR A 147 -6.56 11.69 6.50
N HIS A 148 -6.79 11.40 7.77
CA HIS A 148 -7.59 12.22 8.66
C HIS A 148 -6.70 12.78 9.77
N ALA A 149 -6.72 14.09 9.94
CA ALA A 149 -6.12 14.73 11.11
C ALA A 149 -7.01 14.46 12.33
N LEU A 150 -6.44 13.83 13.37
CA LEU A 150 -7.22 13.39 14.53
C LEU A 150 -7.80 14.55 15.34
N ASN A 151 -7.13 15.69 15.37
CA ASN A 151 -7.48 16.80 16.26
C ASN A 151 -8.46 17.78 15.60
N THR A 152 -8.41 17.92 14.28
CA THR A 152 -9.21 18.91 13.54
C THR A 152 -10.36 18.26 12.75
N GLY A 153 -10.26 16.96 12.46
CA GLY A 153 -11.18 16.26 11.57
C GLY A 153 -10.93 16.51 10.09
N ASP A 154 -9.94 17.34 9.75
CA ASP A 154 -9.58 17.63 8.37
C ASP A 154 -9.15 16.36 7.62
N THR A 155 -9.40 16.36 6.32
CA THR A 155 -9.06 15.24 5.46
C THR A 155 -8.12 15.66 4.37
N TYR A 156 -7.09 14.85 4.11
CA TYR A 156 -6.06 15.14 3.14
C TYR A 156 -6.02 14.00 2.11
N PRO A 157 -6.57 14.19 0.90
CA PRO A 157 -6.50 13.21 -0.17
C PRO A 157 -5.08 13.11 -0.74
N GLN A 158 -4.70 11.90 -1.14
CA GLN A 158 -3.45 11.58 -1.81
C GLN A 158 -3.72 10.53 -2.89
N VAL A 159 -3.06 10.67 -4.04
CA VAL A 159 -3.09 9.71 -5.14
C VAL A 159 -1.67 9.32 -5.47
N SER A 160 -1.45 8.01 -5.61
CA SER A 160 -0.20 7.40 -6.02
C SER A 160 -0.45 6.50 -7.23
N LEU A 161 0.32 6.69 -8.29
CA LEU A 161 0.26 5.93 -9.53
C LEU A 161 1.62 5.32 -9.83
N GLY A 162 1.64 4.05 -10.23
CA GLY A 162 2.84 3.36 -10.65
C GLY A 162 2.58 2.51 -11.90
N LEU A 163 3.45 2.64 -12.90
CA LEU A 163 3.47 1.77 -14.08
C LEU A 163 4.85 1.12 -14.19
N GLU A 164 4.88 -0.20 -14.24
CA GLU A 164 6.10 -0.98 -14.41
C GLU A 164 5.98 -1.85 -15.67
N LEU A 165 7.02 -1.80 -16.50
CA LEU A 165 7.21 -2.67 -17.65
C LEU A 165 8.49 -3.47 -17.44
N HIS A 166 8.38 -4.80 -17.52
CA HIS A 166 9.49 -5.72 -17.32
C HIS A 166 9.71 -6.60 -18.54
N GLN A 167 10.92 -7.18 -18.62
CA GLN A 167 11.31 -8.15 -19.64
C GLN A 167 11.25 -7.56 -21.06
N ILE A 168 11.56 -6.28 -21.19
CA ILE A 168 11.67 -5.60 -22.49
C ILE A 168 12.92 -6.16 -23.18
N PRO A 169 12.80 -6.84 -24.33
CA PRO A 169 13.94 -7.47 -24.98
C PRO A 169 14.92 -6.43 -25.51
N LEU A 170 16.21 -6.64 -25.21
CA LEU A 170 17.32 -5.86 -25.77
C LEU A 170 18.31 -6.80 -26.50
N PRO A 171 19.11 -6.27 -27.44
CA PRO A 171 20.17 -7.04 -28.10
C PRO A 171 21.13 -7.71 -27.10
N GLY A 172 21.70 -8.85 -27.49
CA GLY A 172 22.74 -9.52 -26.70
C GLY A 172 22.23 -10.23 -25.44
N LYS A 173 21.04 -10.84 -25.45
CA LYS A 173 20.45 -11.55 -24.29
C LYS A 173 20.28 -10.65 -23.06
N LEU A 174 19.92 -9.40 -23.28
CA LEU A 174 19.61 -8.43 -22.24
C LEU A 174 18.10 -8.26 -22.12
N GLU A 175 17.65 -7.94 -20.92
CA GLU A 175 16.28 -7.50 -20.65
C GLU A 175 16.31 -6.18 -19.89
N ALA A 176 15.53 -5.22 -20.37
CA ALA A 176 15.29 -3.98 -19.66
C ALA A 176 14.01 -4.04 -18.82
N SER A 177 13.94 -3.16 -17.84
CA SER A 177 12.71 -2.79 -17.15
C SER A 177 12.65 -1.28 -16.99
N VAL A 178 11.44 -0.74 -17.07
CA VAL A 178 11.14 0.67 -16.84
C VAL A 178 10.05 0.74 -15.78
N LYS A 179 10.24 1.61 -14.79
CA LYS A 179 9.20 1.95 -13.82
C LYS A 179 8.99 3.45 -13.83
N VAL A 180 7.74 3.87 -13.79
CA VAL A 180 7.34 5.27 -13.65
C VAL A 180 6.39 5.36 -12.47
N GLY A 181 6.67 6.29 -11.56
CA GLY A 181 5.81 6.61 -10.43
C GLY A 181 5.39 8.08 -10.49
N TYR A 182 4.18 8.37 -10.02
CA TYR A 182 3.66 9.73 -9.84
C TYR A 182 2.81 9.78 -8.58
N ASP A 183 3.09 10.75 -7.72
CA ASP A 183 2.34 11.00 -6.49
C ASP A 183 1.85 12.44 -6.49
N THR A 184 0.62 12.67 -6.03
CA THR A 184 0.05 14.01 -5.89
C THR A 184 -1.03 14.03 -4.82
N GLY A 185 -1.16 15.13 -4.09
CA GLY A 185 -2.17 15.26 -3.05
C GLY A 185 -1.90 16.44 -2.14
N GLU A 186 -2.57 16.43 -0.99
CA GLU A 186 -2.51 17.51 -0.01
C GLU A 186 -1.52 17.23 1.13
N ILE A 187 -1.04 15.99 1.28
CA ILE A 187 -0.06 15.60 2.31
C ILE A 187 1.36 15.75 1.81
N PHE A 188 1.61 15.21 0.61
CA PHE A 188 2.92 15.23 0.00
C PHE A 188 2.91 16.10 -1.23
N GLN A 189 4.02 16.79 -1.46
CA GLN A 189 4.24 17.53 -2.69
C GLN A 189 4.15 16.59 -3.89
N SER A 190 3.57 17.09 -4.98
CA SER A 190 3.50 16.34 -6.22
C SER A 190 4.91 16.00 -6.71
N ASN A 191 5.16 14.73 -6.98
CA ASN A 191 6.45 14.26 -7.46
C ASN A 191 6.27 13.13 -8.48
N TRP A 192 7.32 12.84 -9.23
CA TRP A 192 7.38 11.69 -10.11
C TRP A 192 8.79 11.11 -10.12
N GLY A 193 8.90 9.86 -10.51
CA GLY A 193 10.17 9.18 -10.59
C GLY A 193 10.19 8.18 -11.73
N VAL A 194 11.38 7.96 -12.29
CA VAL A 194 11.63 6.92 -13.29
C VAL A 194 12.79 6.07 -12.84
N MET A 195 12.65 4.75 -13.00
CA MET A 195 13.72 3.80 -12.77
C MET A 195 13.93 2.95 -14.02
N LEU A 196 15.18 2.91 -14.49
CA LEU A 196 15.61 2.01 -15.54
C LEU A 196 16.43 0.88 -14.92
N SER A 197 16.25 -0.33 -15.43
CA SER A 197 17.04 -1.48 -15.01
C SER A 197 17.39 -2.35 -16.20
N CYS A 198 18.57 -2.97 -16.16
CA CYS A 198 19.02 -3.90 -17.19
C CYS A 198 19.51 -5.19 -16.53
N ARG A 199 19.09 -6.33 -17.08
CA ARG A 199 19.45 -7.67 -16.61
C ARG A 199 20.05 -8.47 -17.75
N LYS A 200 21.21 -9.07 -17.52
CA LYS A 200 21.78 -10.08 -18.42
C LYS A 200 21.14 -11.44 -18.14
N LEU A 201 20.59 -12.05 -19.19
CA LEU A 201 20.19 -13.45 -19.14
C LEU A 201 21.45 -14.30 -19.30
N GLY A 202 21.79 -15.04 -18.25
CA GLY A 202 22.92 -15.98 -18.25
C GLY A 202 22.77 -17.09 -19.28
N PHE A 203 23.83 -17.90 -19.45
CA PHE A 203 23.91 -18.93 -20.49
C PHE A 203 23.33 -20.29 -20.08
N LEU A 204 23.00 -20.51 -18.80
CA LEU A 204 22.57 -21.82 -18.31
C LEU A 204 21.05 -21.94 -18.25
N ARG A 205 20.52 -22.87 -19.05
CA ARG A 205 19.22 -23.51 -18.83
C ARG A 205 19.53 -24.88 -18.21
N TRP A 206 19.02 -25.15 -17.01
CA TRP A 206 18.89 -26.50 -16.49
C TRP A 206 17.54 -27.05 -16.96
#